data_AF-A0A482UT06-F1
#
_entry.id   AF-A0A482UT06-F1
#
_cell.length_a   1.000
_cell.length_b   1.000
_cell.length_c   1.000
_cell.angle_alpha   90.00
_cell.angle_beta   90.00
_cell.angle_gamma   90.00
#
_symmetry.space_group_name_H-M   'P 1'
#
loop_
_entity.id
_entity.type
_entity.pdbx_description
1 polymer ?
#
loop_
_entity_poly.entity_id
_entity_poly.type
_entity_poly.pdbx_seq_one_letter_code
_entity_poly.pdbx_strand_id
1 'polypeptide(L)' 'MRSKTMSKKKVLLMGKSGAGKTSMRSIIFANFMARDTMRLAPTSKH' A
#
# COMPACT_ATOMS: atom_id res chain seq x y z
N MET A 1 15.64 29.26 -15.18
CA MET A 1 14.42 28.56 -14.69
C MET A 1 14.86 27.33 -13.91
N ARG A 2 14.53 27.21 -12.62
CA ARG A 2 14.95 26.05 -11.79
C ARG A 2 14.04 24.85 -12.09
N SER A 3 14.60 23.72 -12.50
CA SER A 3 13.89 22.45 -12.64
C SER A 3 13.34 22.05 -11.27
N LYS A 4 12.01 21.96 -11.14
CA LYS A 4 11.33 21.50 -9.93
C LYS A 4 11.56 20.00 -9.83
N THR A 5 12.47 19.55 -8.98
CA THR A 5 12.62 18.13 -8.67
C THR A 5 11.29 17.62 -8.12
N MET A 6 10.68 16.64 -8.80
CA MET A 6 9.43 16.04 -8.33
C MET A 6 9.72 15.25 -7.06
N SER A 7 9.32 15.78 -5.90
CA SER A 7 9.45 15.07 -4.64
C SER A 7 8.56 13.81 -4.62
N LYS A 8 9.10 12.71 -4.10
CA LYS A 8 8.35 11.46 -3.95
C LYS A 8 7.11 11.70 -3.06
N LYS A 9 5.92 11.47 -3.62
CA LYS A 9 4.66 11.64 -2.90
C LYS A 9 4.50 10.52 -1.87
N LYS A 10 4.10 10.89 -0.64
CA LYS A 10 3.81 9.94 0.45
C LYS A 10 2.30 9.88 0.66
N VAL A 11 1.78 8.67 0.81
CA VAL A 11 0.37 8.41 1.10
C VAL A 11 0.27 7.58 2.38
N LEU A 12 -0.69 7.94 3.23
CA LEU A 12 -0.96 7.27 4.49
C LEU A 12 -2.27 6.51 4.38
N LEU A 13 -2.20 5.18 4.38
CA LEU A 13 -3.37 4.31 4.35
C LEU A 13 -3.63 3.77 5.76
N MET A 14 -4.50 4.45 6.51
CA MET A 14 -4.88 4.11 7.90
C MET A 14 -6.22 3.38 7.99
N GLY A 15 -6.48 2.76 9.15
CA GLY A 15 -7.72 2.04 9.45
C GLY A 15 -7.52 0.86 10.39
N LYS A 16 -8.62 0.33 10.96
CA LYS A 16 -8.61 -0.82 11.89
C LYS A 16 -7.98 -2.07 11.26
N SER A 17 -7.52 -3.02 12.08
CA SER A 17 -7.08 -4.33 11.61
C SER A 17 -8.19 -4.98 10.77
N GLY A 18 -7.82 -5.74 9.73
CA GLY A 18 -8.78 -6.36 8.81
C GLY A 18 -9.40 -5.44 7.75
N ALA A 19 -9.25 -4.12 7.83
CA ALA A 19 -9.82 -3.17 6.86
C ALA A 19 -9.19 -3.20 5.44
N GLY A 20 -8.33 -4.17 5.13
CA GLY A 20 -7.80 -4.36 3.76
C GLY A 20 -6.66 -3.44 3.33
N LYS A 21 -5.99 -2.74 4.25
CA LYS A 21 -4.88 -1.80 3.93
C LYS A 21 -3.75 -2.44 3.11
N THR A 22 -3.28 -3.60 3.53
CA THR A 22 -2.21 -4.34 2.85
C THR A 22 -2.67 -4.92 1.51
N SER A 23 -3.93 -5.38 1.44
CA SER A 23 -4.55 -5.87 0.21
C SER A 23 -4.62 -4.77 -0.84
N MET A 24 -5.08 -3.57 -0.46
CA MET A 24 -5.16 -2.41 -1.36
C MET A 24 -3.78 -2.00 -1.87
N ARG A 25 -2.76 -1.97 -1.00
CA ARG A 25 -1.37 -1.71 -1.43
C ARG A 25 -0.89 -2.74 -2.45
N SER A 26 -1.18 -4.01 -2.23
CA SER A 26 -0.65 -5.10 -3.06
C SER A 26 -1.35 -5.18 -4.42
N ILE A 27 -2.64 -4.85 -4.48
CA ILE A 27 -3.38 -4.75 -5.74
C ILE A 27 -2.86 -3.57 -6.58
N ILE A 28 -2.73 -2.37 -5.98
CA ILE A 28 -2.38 -1.15 -6.73
C ILE A 28 -0.90 -1.10 -7.11
N PHE A 29 -0.01 -1.52 -6.22
CA PHE A 29 1.44 -1.26 -6.37
C PHE A 29 2.29 -2.53 -6.49
N ALA A 30 1.70 -3.73 -6.41
CA ALA A 30 2.43 -5.00 -6.52
C ALA A 30 1.75 -6.02 -7.45
N ASN A 31 0.71 -5.62 -8.20
CA ASN A 31 -0.03 -6.46 -9.16
C ASN A 31 -0.56 -7.78 -8.57
N PHE A 32 -1.00 -7.79 -7.31
CA PHE A 32 -1.68 -8.96 -6.74
C PHE A 32 -3.09 -9.07 -7.31
N MET A 33 -3.52 -10.30 -7.64
CA MET A 33 -4.93 -10.55 -7.89
C MET A 33 -5.69 -10.44 -6.57
N ALA A 34 -6.94 -9.97 -6.62
CA ALA A 34 -7.76 -9.78 -5.41
C ALA A 34 -7.85 -11.05 -4.55
N ARG A 35 -7.99 -12.22 -5.20
CA ARG A 35 -8.02 -13.55 -4.55
C ARG A 35 -6.75 -13.88 -3.76
N ASP A 36 -5.59 -13.43 -4.21
CA ASP A 36 -4.30 -13.73 -3.57
C ASP A 36 -4.12 -12.93 -2.27
N THR A 37 -4.86 -11.82 -2.12
CA THR A 37 -4.78 -10.98 -0.93
C THR A 37 -5.29 -11.66 0.34
N MET A 38 -6.07 -12.75 0.22
CA MET A 38 -6.53 -13.56 1.35
C MET A 38 -5.38 -14.23 2.11
N ARG A 39 -4.23 -14.42 1.46
CA ARG A 39 -3.03 -15.06 2.02
C ARG A 39 -2.10 -14.08 2.72
N LEU A 40 -2.40 -12.78 2.70
CA LEU A 40 -1.56 -11.75 3.28
C LEU A 40 -1.66 -11.76 4.81
N ALA A 41 -0.52 -11.89 5.48
CA ALA A 41 -0.42 -11.77 6.92
C ALA A 41 -0.60 -10.31 7.40
N PRO A 42 -0.98 -10.09 8.67
CA PRO A 42 -0.99 -8.77 9.27
C PRO A 42 0.36 -8.07 9.12
N THR A 43 0.32 -6.78 8.77
CA THR A 43 1.52 -5.94 8.70
C THR A 43 1.91 -5.49 10.10
N SER A 44 2.93 -6.14 10.64
CA SER A 44 3.55 -5.76 11.92
C SER A 44 4.66 -4.71 11.70
N LYS A 45 4.90 -3.87 12.71
CA LYS A 45 6.08 -3.02 12.79
C LYS A 45 7.19 -3.83 13.45
N HIS A 46 8.02 -4.50 12.66
CA HIS A 46 9.36 -4.93 13.07
C HIS A 46 10.35 -4.35 12.07
#